data_AF-A0A523DS41-F1
#
_entry.id   AF-A0A523DS41-F1
#
_cell.length_a   1.000
_cell.length_b   1.000
_cell.length_c   1.000
_cell.angle_alpha   90.00
_cell.angle_beta   90.00
_cell.angle_gamma   90.00
#
_symmetry.space_group_name_H-M   'P 1'
#
loop_
_entity.id
_entity.type
_entity.pdbx_description
1 polymer ?
#
loop_
_entity_poly.entity_id
_entity_poly.type
_entity_poly.pdbx_seq_one_letter_code
_entity_poly.pdbx_strand_id
1 'polypeptide(L)' 'MALTIHRTIYAICPIEDCSVSFEAELDVDYLCPTCKVEMLTACPQCSTAINSSEQSICGTCGGELKE' A
#
# COMPACT_ATOMS: atom_id res chain seq x y z
N MET A 1 6.71 -12.16 26.38
CA MET A 1 5.94 -12.62 25.20
C MET A 1 5.74 -11.41 24.32
N ALA A 2 6.56 -11.26 23.26
CA ALA A 2 6.35 -10.18 22.30
C ALA A 2 5.11 -10.55 21.49
N LEU A 3 4.01 -9.82 21.68
CA LEU A 3 2.88 -9.85 20.76
C LEU A 3 3.39 -9.23 19.46
N THR A 4 3.87 -10.06 18.54
CA THR A 4 4.10 -9.63 17.17
C THR A 4 2.73 -9.31 16.59
N ILE A 5 2.35 -8.04 16.66
CA ILE A 5 1.14 -7.55 16.02
C ILE A 5 1.38 -7.75 14.52
N HIS A 6 0.87 -8.83 13.95
CA HIS A 6 0.73 -8.97 12.50
C HIS A 6 -0.30 -7.93 12.05
N ARG A 7 0.15 -6.69 11.92
CA ARG A 7 -0.58 -5.65 11.23
C ARG A 7 -0.49 -6.00 9.75
N THR A 8 -1.50 -6.69 9.24
CA THR A 8 -1.66 -6.89 7.80
C THR A 8 -1.76 -5.52 7.16
N ILE A 9 -0.76 -5.16 6.36
CA ILE A 9 -0.80 -3.98 5.49
C ILE A 9 -0.96 -4.45 4.06
N TYR A 10 -1.36 -3.54 3.17
CA TYR A 10 -1.49 -3.84 1.75
C TYR A 10 -0.49 -3.01 0.96
N ALA A 11 0.27 -3.67 0.09
CA ALA A 11 1.02 -3.02 -0.96
C ALA A 11 0.13 -2.89 -2.18
N ILE A 12 -0.04 -1.68 -2.70
CA ILE A 12 -0.79 -1.40 -3.93
C ILE A 12 0.11 -0.72 -4.94
N CYS A 13 -0.08 -1.01 -6.22
CA CYS A 13 0.63 -0.30 -7.28
C CYS A 13 0.12 1.15 -7.34
N PRO A 14 1.01 2.16 -7.33
CA PRO A 14 0.63 3.56 -7.48
C PRO A 14 0.11 3.91 -8.88
N ILE A 15 0.23 3.02 -9.87
CA ILE A 15 -0.23 3.31 -11.24
C ILE A 15 -1.73 3.09 -11.34
N GLU A 16 -2.51 4.10 -11.78
CA GLU A 16 -3.97 4.00 -11.94
C GLU A 16 -4.43 2.79 -12.77
N ASP A 17 -3.73 2.53 -13.87
CA ASP A 17 -4.03 1.42 -14.79
C ASP A 17 -3.60 0.04 -14.22
N CYS A 18 -2.93 0.03 -13.07
CA CYS A 18 -2.43 -1.19 -12.44
C CYS A 18 -3.25 -1.59 -11.21
N SER A 19 -3.96 -2.71 -11.35
CA SER A 19 -4.73 -3.31 -10.24
C SER A 19 -3.91 -4.25 -9.36
N VAL A 20 -2.58 -4.31 -9.53
CA VAL A 20 -1.73 -5.20 -8.73
C VAL A 20 -1.68 -4.69 -7.30
N SER A 21 -2.02 -5.59 -6.38
CA SER A 21 -2.03 -5.36 -4.94
C SER A 21 -1.88 -6.68 -4.20
N PHE A 22 -1.28 -6.67 -3.01
CA PHE A 22 -1.14 -7.85 -2.16
C PHE A 22 -0.88 -7.49 -0.70
N GLU A 23 -1.04 -8.46 0.19
CA GLU A 23 -0.70 -8.33 1.61
C GLU A 23 0.82 -8.26 1.77
N ALA A 24 1.26 -7.18 2.43
CA ALA A 24 2.65 -6.85 2.63
C ALA A 24 3.01 -6.94 4.12
N GLU A 25 4.29 -7.15 4.38
CA GLU A 25 4.87 -7.00 5.71
C GLU A 25 5.37 -5.56 5.87
N LEU A 26 5.20 -5.01 7.07
CA LEU A 26 5.78 -3.71 7.43
C LEU A 26 7.30 -3.77 7.26
N ASP A 27 7.90 -2.67 6.81
CA ASP A 27 9.35 -2.49 6.64
C ASP A 27 9.98 -3.32 5.49
N VAL A 28 9.18 -3.76 4.51
CA VAL A 28 9.66 -4.38 3.27
C VAL A 28 9.24 -3.53 2.06
N ASP A 29 10.22 -3.20 1.22
CA ASP A 29 9.95 -2.54 -0.06
C ASP A 29 9.48 -3.57 -1.10
N TYR A 30 8.33 -3.29 -1.69
CA TYR A 30 7.71 -4.16 -2.68
C TYR A 30 7.73 -3.50 -4.05
N LEU A 31 8.12 -4.25 -5.07
CA LEU A 31 8.12 -3.79 -6.46
C LEU A 31 6.96 -4.41 -7.22
N CYS A 32 6.22 -3.59 -7.96
CA CYS A 32 5.14 -4.07 -8.81
C CYS A 32 5.73 -4.95 -9.92
N PRO A 33 5.32 -6.22 -10.05
CA PRO A 33 5.86 -7.13 -11.06
C PRO A 33 5.57 -6.66 -12.49
N THR A 34 4.48 -5.91 -12.68
CA THR A 34 4.02 -5.38 -13.98
C THR A 34 4.69 -4.06 -14.32
N CYS A 35 4.55 -3.06 -13.45
CA CYS A 35 5.02 -1.70 -13.71
C CYS A 35 6.50 -1.49 -13.36
N LYS A 36 7.11 -2.41 -12.60
CA LYS A 36 8.50 -2.31 -12.09
C LYS A 36 8.75 -1.05 -11.24
N VAL A 37 7.70 -0.48 -10.65
CA VAL A 37 7.75 0.65 -9.72
C VAL A 37 7.57 0.17 -8.29
N GLU A 38 8.02 0.97 -7.32
CA GLU A 38 7.78 0.71 -5.91
C GLU A 38 6.28 0.79 -5.60
N MET A 39 5.80 -0.17 -4.83
CA MET A 39 4.41 -0.27 -4.40
C MET A 39 4.21 0.53 -3.13
N LEU A 40 3.06 1.18 -3.03
CA LEU A 40 2.67 1.93 -1.87
C LEU A 40 2.13 0.99 -0.80
N THR A 41 2.77 0.99 0.36
CA THR A 41 2.30 0.34 1.59
C THR A 41 1.61 1.33 2.54
N ALA A 42 1.82 2.62 2.30
CA ALA A 42 1.24 3.73 3.02
C ALA A 42 0.88 4.85 2.05
N CYS A 43 -0.05 5.71 2.46
CA CYS A 43 -0.42 6.89 1.71
C CYS A 43 0.79 7.83 1.58
N PRO A 44 1.19 8.24 0.37
CA PRO A 44 2.34 9.13 0.19
C PRO A 44 2.10 10.53 0.78
N GLN A 45 0.84 10.95 0.95
CA GLN A 45 0.51 12.28 1.47
C GLN A 45 0.50 12.38 3.00
N CYS A 46 0.04 11.34 3.69
CA CYS A 46 -0.15 11.36 5.15
C CYS A 46 0.55 10.22 5.89
N SER A 47 1.25 9.34 5.16
CA SER A 47 1.94 8.16 5.68
C SER A 47 1.05 7.19 6.47
N THR A 48 -0.28 7.28 6.34
CA THR A 48 -1.20 6.29 6.89
C THR A 48 -1.06 4.97 6.14
N ALA A 49 -0.89 3.87 6.86
CA ALA A 49 -0.84 2.53 6.29
C ALA A 49 -2.10 2.20 5.48
N ILE A 50 -1.90 1.53 4.34
CA ILE A 50 -2.99 1.11 3.47
C ILE A 50 -3.62 -0.15 4.06
N ASN A 51 -4.93 -0.09 4.29
CA ASN A 51 -5.69 -1.13 4.97
C ASN A 51 -6.59 -1.94 4.02
N SER A 52 -6.52 -1.69 2.71
CA SER A 52 -7.20 -2.48 1.69
C SER A 52 -6.47 -2.42 0.35
N SER A 53 -6.41 -3.54 -0.35
CA SER A 53 -5.84 -3.69 -1.70
C SER A 53 -6.61 -2.94 -2.79
N GLU A 54 -7.89 -2.68 -2.57
CA GLU A 54 -8.77 -1.96 -3.52
C GLU A 54 -8.87 -0.47 -3.20
N GLN A 55 -8.06 0.01 -2.26
CA GLN A 55 -8.09 1.39 -1.83
C GLN A 55 -7.40 2.28 -2.87
N SER A 56 -8.18 3.05 -3.62
CA SER A 56 -7.65 4.10 -4.50
C SER A 56 -7.52 5.46 -3.80
N ILE A 57 -8.21 5.65 -2.68
CA ILE A 57 -8.25 6.92 -1.93
C ILE A 57 -7.92 6.65 -0.46
N CYS A 58 -7.00 7.41 0.10
CA CYS A 58 -6.66 7.35 1.51
C CYS A 58 -7.86 7.75 2.37
N GLY A 59 -8.33 6.85 3.23
CA GLY A 59 -9.46 7.11 4.13
C GLY A 59 -9.16 8.14 5.23
N THR A 60 -7.90 8.53 5.42
CA THR A 60 -7.50 9.52 6.43
C THR A 60 -7.42 10.93 5.87
N CYS A 61 -6.66 11.14 4.79
CA CYS A 61 -6.47 12.47 4.22
C CYS A 61 -7.33 12.74 2.97
N GLY A 62 -8.00 11.73 2.42
CA GLY A 62 -8.73 11.83 1.15
C GLY A 62 -7.83 11.89 -0.09
N GLY A 63 -6.52 11.65 0.08
CA GLY A 63 -5.54 11.67 -1.00
C GLY A 63 -5.66 10.50 -1.95
N GLU A 64 -5.42 10.73 -3.23
CA GLU A 64 -5.32 9.65 -4.23
C GLU A 64 -4.07 8.81 -3.94
N LEU A 65 -4.25 7.50 -3.95
CA LEU A 65 -3.17 6.53 -3.78
C LEU A 65 -2.68 5.98 -5.11
N LYS A 66 -3.40 6.26 -6.19
CA LYS A 66 -3.04 5.86 -7.55
C LYS A 66 -3.05 7.10 -8.44
N GLU A 67 -2.02 7.22 -9.27
CA GLU A 67 -1.73 8.33 -10.18
C GLU A 67 -1.11 7.83 -11.51
#